data_AF-A0A840PTW9-F1
#
_entry.id   AF-A0A840PTW9-F1
#
_cell.length_a   1.000
_cell.length_b   1.000
_cell.length_c   1.000
_cell.angle_alpha   90.00
_cell.angle_beta   90.00
_cell.angle_gamma   90.00
#
_symmetry.space_group_name_H-M   'P 1'
#
loop_
_entity.id
_entity.type
_entity.pdbx_description
1 polymer ?
#
loop_
_entity_poly.entity_id
_entity_poly.type
_entity_poly.pdbx_seq_one_letter_code
_entity_poly.pdbx_strand_id
1 'polypeptide(L)'
;MREIKFRAFNKAERKMCRVVSIDFTRFITVRFPEFEHESDDYNDQMLIEEFEPLMQFTGLKDKNGKEIYEGDIVSYFGLKYEVLFKNGAFGWMEDGEFYSFSEMTPSVFDEFEVIGNVYENPELLGGIEMNRWERMETAKKVLGRGKIW
;
A
#
# COMPACT_ATOMS: atom_id res chain seq x y z
N MET A 1 -7.46 -20.68 -0.97
CA MET A 1 -7.87 -19.52 -0.14
C MET A 1 -6.68 -18.59 -0.06
N ARG A 2 -6.84 -17.27 -0.29
CA ARG A 2 -5.71 -16.32 -0.22
C ARG A 2 -5.33 -16.06 1.23
N GLU A 3 -4.04 -15.89 1.52
CA GLU A 3 -3.59 -15.45 2.83
C GLU A 3 -4.05 -14.01 3.11
N ILE A 4 -4.46 -13.73 4.34
CA ILE A 4 -4.86 -12.40 4.78
C ILE A 4 -3.81 -11.87 5.75
N LYS A 5 -3.06 -10.86 5.29
CA LYS A 5 -2.03 -10.16 6.06
C LYS A 5 -2.24 -8.66 5.95
N PHE A 6 -1.80 -7.95 6.98
CA PHE A 6 -1.81 -6.50 7.02
C PHE A 6 -0.47 -5.98 7.54
N ARG A 7 -0.10 -4.80 7.06
CA ARG A 7 0.95 -3.97 7.65
C ARG A 7 0.39 -2.57 7.91
N ALA A 8 1.02 -1.86 8.82
CA ALA A 8 0.60 -0.53 9.23
C ALA A 8 1.84 0.36 9.39
N PHE A 9 1.76 1.61 8.95
CA PHE A 9 2.85 2.55 9.11
C PHE A 9 2.64 3.37 10.39
N ASN A 10 3.52 3.22 11.37
CA ASN A 10 3.45 3.97 12.62
C ASN A 10 3.90 5.42 12.37
N LYS A 11 3.04 6.39 12.68
CA LYS A 11 3.30 7.81 12.39
C LYS A 11 4.41 8.41 13.25
N ALA A 12 4.49 8.02 14.52
CA ALA A 12 5.43 8.58 15.49
C ALA A 12 6.84 8.05 15.25
N GLU A 13 6.97 6.73 15.11
CA GLU A 13 8.26 6.05 14.90
C GLU A 13 8.70 6.08 13.43
N ARG A 14 7.80 6.42 12.50
CA ARG A 14 8.04 6.44 11.05
C ARG A 14 8.51 5.08 10.51
N LYS A 15 7.90 3.99 10.99
CA LYS A 15 8.27 2.61 10.65
C LYS A 15 7.10 1.80 10.14
N MET A 16 7.35 0.97 9.14
CA MET A 16 6.41 -0.06 8.71
C MET A 16 6.40 -1.23 9.70
N CYS A 17 5.23 -1.56 10.23
CA CYS A 17 5.03 -2.61 11.22
C CYS A 17 4.11 -3.70 10.65
N ARG A 18 4.39 -4.96 11.01
CA ARG A 18 3.48 -6.07 10.70
C ARG A 18 2.30 -6.04 11.66
N VAL A 19 1.08 -6.19 11.16
CA VAL A 19 -0.10 -6.28 12.01
C VAL A 19 -0.32 -7.73 12.40
N VAL A 20 -0.42 -7.98 13.71
CA VAL A 20 -0.60 -9.32 14.30
C VAL A 20 -2.08 -9.57 14.62
N SER A 21 -2.77 -8.57 15.16
CA SER A 21 -4.22 -8.62 15.37
C SER A 21 -4.86 -7.25 15.23
N ILE A 22 -6.14 -7.25 14.83
CA ILE A 22 -6.94 -6.05 14.64
C ILE A 22 -8.16 -6.15 15.54
N ASP A 23 -8.31 -5.20 16.46
CA ASP A 23 -9.56 -4.89 17.12
C ASP A 23 -10.22 -3.72 16.37
N PHE A 24 -11.26 -4.03 15.59
CA PHE A 24 -11.97 -3.04 14.77
C PHE A 24 -12.66 -1.93 15.58
N THR A 25 -12.63 -1.99 16.91
CA THR A 25 -13.16 -0.91 17.75
C THR A 25 -12.13 0.18 18.01
N ARG A 26 -10.87 -0.17 18.36
CA ARG A 26 -9.91 0.81 18.89
C ARG A 26 -8.43 0.49 18.70
N PHE A 27 -8.04 -0.77 18.69
CA PHE A 27 -6.64 -1.15 18.85
C PHE A 27 -6.15 -2.04 17.73
N ILE A 28 -4.87 -1.93 17.42
CA ILE A 28 -4.17 -2.95 16.67
C ILE A 28 -2.97 -3.42 17.49
N THR A 29 -2.62 -4.67 17.28
CA THR A 29 -1.39 -5.23 17.81
C THR A 29 -0.41 -5.36 16.68
N VAL A 30 0.76 -4.74 16.82
CA VAL A 30 1.79 -4.75 15.78
C VAL A 30 3.08 -5.37 16.27
N ARG A 31 3.89 -5.80 15.31
CA ARG A 31 5.29 -6.18 15.50
C ARG A 31 6.17 -5.21 14.73
N PHE A 32 7.05 -4.53 15.45
CA PHE A 32 8.07 -3.67 14.87
C PHE A 32 9.18 -4.49 14.22
N PRO A 33 9.81 -3.97 13.15
CA PRO A 33 10.84 -4.70 12.41
C PRO A 33 12.07 -5.05 13.27
N GLU A 34 12.38 -4.25 14.30
CA GLU A 34 13.51 -4.54 15.20
C GLU A 34 13.34 -5.85 16.00
N PHE A 35 12.10 -6.30 16.20
CA PHE A 35 11.76 -7.46 17.04
C PHE A 35 11.30 -8.67 16.20
N GLU A 36 11.57 -8.68 14.89
CA GLU A 36 11.09 -9.75 13.99
C GLU A 36 11.69 -11.13 14.31
N HIS A 37 12.86 -11.17 14.94
CA HIS A 37 13.57 -12.40 15.32
C HIS A 37 13.56 -12.71 16.83
N GLU A 38 12.91 -11.89 17.65
CA GLU A 38 12.78 -12.16 19.07
C GLU A 38 11.65 -13.13 19.36
N SER A 39 11.79 -13.92 20.44
CA SER A 39 10.81 -14.92 20.85
C SER A 39 9.51 -14.26 21.34
N ASP A 40 8.61 -14.06 20.39
CA ASP A 40 7.14 -13.99 20.40
C ASP A 40 6.34 -13.09 21.34
N ASP A 41 6.91 -12.43 22.36
CA ASP A 41 6.09 -11.71 23.34
C ASP A 41 6.11 -10.17 23.24
N TYR A 42 6.96 -9.59 22.39
CA TYR A 42 6.97 -8.13 22.18
C TYR A 42 6.04 -7.73 21.04
N ASN A 43 4.75 -7.71 21.37
CA ASN A 43 3.69 -7.18 20.52
C ASN A 43 3.06 -5.98 21.22
N ASP A 44 3.12 -4.80 20.60
CA ASP A 44 2.54 -3.60 21.20
C ASP A 44 1.09 -3.43 20.77
N GLN A 45 0.20 -3.34 21.76
CA GLN A 45 -1.17 -2.89 21.54
C GLN A 45 -1.17 -1.37 21.49
N MET A 46 -1.55 -0.82 20.34
CA MET A 46 -1.54 0.62 20.08
C MET A 46 -2.90 1.07 19.54
N LEU A 47 -3.20 2.36 19.69
CA LEU A 47 -4.41 2.93 19.11
C LEU A 47 -4.33 2.88 17.59
N ILE A 48 -5.40 2.43 16.94
CA ILE A 48 -5.45 2.33 15.47
C ILE A 48 -5.18 3.68 14.78
N GLU A 49 -5.54 4.79 15.43
CA GLU A 49 -5.36 6.15 14.94
C GLU A 49 -3.89 6.59 14.84
N GLU A 50 -2.98 5.93 15.57
CA GLU A 50 -1.54 6.20 15.54
C GLU A 50 -0.87 5.72 14.24
N PHE A 51 -1.61 4.97 13.43
CA PHE A 51 -1.12 4.43 12.17
C PHE A 51 -1.77 5.12 10.97
N GLU A 52 -1.03 5.14 9.87
CA GLU A 52 -1.66 5.34 8.56
C GLU A 52 -2.49 4.10 8.19
N PRO A 53 -3.49 4.22 7.29
CA PRO A 53 -4.45 3.16 7.02
C PRO A 53 -3.79 1.79 6.82
N LEU A 54 -4.44 0.75 7.36
CA LEU A 54 -3.97 -0.63 7.23
C LEU A 54 -3.83 -0.99 5.75
N MET A 55 -2.65 -1.48 5.38
CA MET A 55 -2.34 -1.91 4.02
C MET A 55 -2.49 -3.42 3.94
N GLN A 56 -3.38 -3.89 3.07
CA GLN A 56 -3.64 -5.32 2.90
C GLN A 56 -2.64 -5.95 1.93
N PHE A 57 -2.20 -7.17 2.24
CA PHE A 57 -1.49 -8.02 1.29
C PHE A 57 -2.39 -8.39 0.11
N THR A 58 -1.85 -8.24 -1.11
CA THR A 58 -2.61 -8.53 -2.33
C THR A 58 -2.82 -10.02 -2.58
N GLY A 59 -1.97 -10.88 -1.99
CA GLY A 59 -1.89 -12.30 -2.33
C GLY A 59 -0.81 -12.62 -3.37
N LEU A 60 -0.10 -11.60 -3.87
CA LEU A 60 0.86 -11.70 -4.97
C LEU A 60 2.27 -11.32 -4.51
N LYS A 61 3.27 -11.85 -5.20
CA LYS A 61 4.68 -11.53 -4.98
C LYS A 61 5.28 -10.96 -6.26
N ASP A 62 6.25 -10.08 -6.10
CA ASP A 62 7.02 -9.51 -7.21
C ASP A 62 8.09 -10.50 -7.72
N LYS A 63 8.88 -10.10 -8.71
CA LYS A 63 9.93 -10.93 -9.33
C LYS A 63 11.02 -11.40 -8.35
N ASN A 64 11.19 -10.70 -7.23
CA ASN A 64 12.16 -11.02 -6.19
C ASN A 64 11.54 -11.86 -5.05
N GLY A 65 10.28 -12.27 -5.20
CA GLY A 65 9.54 -13.02 -4.19
C GLY A 65 9.06 -12.15 -3.02
N LYS A 66 9.15 -10.83 -3.11
CA LYS A 66 8.67 -9.89 -2.10
C LYS A 66 7.16 -9.76 -2.22
N GLU A 67 6.47 -9.85 -1.09
CA GLU A 67 5.01 -9.69 -1.02
C GLU A 67 4.60 -8.26 -1.41
N ILE A 68 3.54 -8.15 -2.23
CA ILE A 68 2.99 -6.88 -2.67
C ILE A 68 1.79 -6.52 -1.79
N TYR A 69 1.79 -5.32 -1.22
CA TYR A 69 0.75 -4.76 -0.36
C TYR A 69 0.11 -3.52 -0.99
N GLU A 70 -1.08 -3.13 -0.53
CA GLU A 70 -1.61 -1.79 -0.79
C GLU A 70 -0.58 -0.72 -0.36
N GLY A 71 -0.49 0.36 -1.14
CA GLY A 71 0.44 1.46 -0.93
C GLY A 71 1.89 1.16 -1.33
N ASP A 72 2.22 -0.05 -1.77
CA ASP A 72 3.52 -0.31 -2.41
C ASP A 72 3.66 0.48 -3.70
N ILE A 73 4.89 0.87 -4.00
CA ILE A 73 5.28 1.44 -5.27
C ILE A 73 6.00 0.34 -6.04
N VAL A 74 5.39 -0.07 -7.15
CA VAL A 74 5.91 -1.09 -8.04
C VAL A 74 6.53 -0.44 -9.27
N SER A 75 7.67 -0.96 -9.71
CA SER A 75 8.22 -0.65 -11.03
C SER A 75 7.82 -1.74 -12.02
N TYR A 76 7.31 -1.32 -13.16
CA TYR A 76 6.96 -2.18 -14.29
C TYR A 76 7.46 -1.53 -15.58
N PHE A 77 8.40 -2.18 -16.27
CA PHE A 77 9.09 -1.63 -17.44
C PHE A 77 9.64 -0.20 -17.25
N GLY A 78 10.12 0.12 -16.04
CA GLY A 78 10.70 1.42 -15.69
C GLY A 78 9.68 2.52 -15.33
N LEU A 79 8.38 2.25 -15.53
CA LEU A 79 7.30 3.07 -15.01
C LEU A 79 7.05 2.71 -13.54
N LYS A 80 6.45 3.63 -12.78
CA LYS A 80 6.24 3.50 -11.34
C LYS A 80 4.78 3.73 -11.00
N TYR A 81 4.20 2.81 -10.25
CA TYR A 81 2.78 2.86 -9.90
C TYR A 81 2.57 2.58 -8.42
N GLU A 82 1.62 3.27 -7.81
CA GLU A 82 1.09 2.94 -6.50
C GLU A 82 0.08 1.79 -6.61
N VAL A 83 0.22 0.78 -5.76
CA VAL A 83 -0.74 -0.32 -5.64
C VAL A 83 -1.93 0.13 -4.79
N LEU A 84 -3.13 0.01 -5.36
CA LEU A 84 -4.38 0.49 -4.79
C LEU A 84 -5.39 -0.66 -4.68
N PHE A 85 -6.28 -0.58 -3.70
CA PHE A 85 -7.50 -1.39 -3.67
C PHE A 85 -8.71 -0.55 -4.11
N LYS A 86 -9.32 -0.90 -5.25
CA LYS A 86 -10.45 -0.17 -5.84
C LYS A 86 -11.39 -1.14 -6.55
N ASN A 87 -12.69 -0.88 -6.48
CA ASN A 87 -13.73 -1.70 -7.14
C ASN A 87 -13.65 -3.20 -6.81
N GLY A 88 -13.20 -3.55 -5.60
CA GLY A 88 -13.08 -4.94 -5.15
C GLY A 88 -11.83 -5.68 -5.63
N ALA A 89 -10.88 -4.99 -6.27
CA ALA A 89 -9.64 -5.57 -6.75
C ALA A 89 -8.41 -4.72 -6.41
N PHE A 90 -7.23 -5.35 -6.44
CA PHE A 90 -5.95 -4.65 -6.38
C PHE A 90 -5.50 -4.28 -7.79
N GLY A 91 -4.78 -3.16 -7.92
CA GLY A 91 -4.34 -2.67 -9.22
C GLY A 91 -3.63 -1.33 -9.11
N TRP A 92 -3.49 -0.62 -10.23
CA TRP A 92 -3.01 0.76 -10.25
C TRP A 92 -3.88 1.66 -11.12
N MET A 93 -3.66 2.97 -11.01
CA MET A 93 -4.25 3.96 -11.90
C MET A 93 -3.23 4.39 -12.95
N GLU A 94 -3.65 4.46 -14.20
CA GLU A 94 -2.86 4.99 -15.31
C GLU A 94 -3.79 5.71 -16.28
N ASP A 95 -3.45 6.95 -16.64
CA ASP A 95 -4.24 7.81 -17.53
C ASP A 95 -5.74 7.95 -17.17
N GLY A 96 -6.05 7.87 -15.87
CA GLY A 96 -7.42 8.00 -15.35
C GLY A 96 -8.22 6.70 -15.32
N GLU A 97 -7.65 5.61 -15.84
CA GLU A 97 -8.24 4.26 -15.84
C GLU A 97 -7.66 3.39 -14.72
N PHE A 98 -8.44 2.43 -14.24
CA PHE A 98 -8.01 1.48 -13.21
C PHE A 98 -7.67 0.13 -13.85
N TYR A 99 -6.43 -0.30 -13.69
CA TYR A 99 -5.91 -1.55 -14.22
C TYR A 99 -5.85 -2.59 -13.10
N SER A 100 -6.74 -3.59 -13.17
CA SER A 100 -6.84 -4.62 -12.14
C SER A 100 -5.78 -5.72 -12.32
N PHE A 101 -5.13 -6.12 -11.23
CA PHE A 101 -4.28 -7.30 -11.17
C PHE A 101 -5.01 -8.59 -11.56
N SER A 102 -6.32 -8.67 -11.33
CA SER A 102 -7.12 -9.86 -11.68
C SER A 102 -7.30 -10.04 -13.19
N GLU A 103 -7.11 -8.98 -13.97
CA GLU A 103 -7.25 -8.98 -15.42
C GLU A 103 -5.90 -9.19 -16.13
N MET A 104 -4.80 -9.22 -15.36
CA MET A 104 -3.46 -9.39 -15.86
C MET A 104 -3.05 -10.86 -15.91
N THR A 105 -2.16 -11.19 -16.85
CA THR A 105 -1.56 -12.52 -16.88
C THR A 105 -0.59 -12.68 -15.71
N PRO A 106 -0.51 -13.86 -15.07
CA PRO A 106 0.40 -14.06 -13.93
C PRO A 106 1.86 -13.71 -14.23
N SER A 107 2.32 -13.89 -15.47
CA SER A 107 3.67 -13.56 -15.91
C SER A 107 4.01 -12.07 -15.82
N VAL A 108 3.00 -11.19 -15.71
CA VAL A 108 3.24 -9.75 -15.49
C VAL A 108 4.02 -9.54 -14.19
N PHE A 109 3.75 -10.33 -13.15
CA PHE A 109 4.40 -10.16 -11.84
C PHE A 109 5.88 -10.59 -11.85
N ASP A 110 6.32 -11.35 -12.85
CA ASP A 110 7.73 -11.70 -13.06
C ASP A 110 8.57 -10.48 -13.52
N GLU A 111 7.91 -9.41 -13.97
CA GLU A 111 8.55 -8.13 -14.36
C GLU A 111 8.31 -7.03 -13.32
N PHE A 112 7.49 -7.30 -12.28
CA PHE A 112 7.20 -6.35 -11.22
C PHE A 112 8.31 -6.35 -10.19
N GLU A 113 8.65 -5.16 -9.69
CA GLU A 113 9.55 -5.00 -8.57
C GLU A 113 8.98 -3.98 -7.58
N VAL A 114 8.82 -4.37 -6.32
CA VAL A 114 8.45 -3.44 -5.25
C VAL A 114 9.67 -2.61 -4.88
N ILE A 115 9.69 -1.34 -5.31
CA ILE A 115 10.80 -0.41 -5.14
C ILE A 115 10.65 0.51 -3.90
N GLY A 116 9.52 0.46 -3.21
CA GLY A 116 9.24 1.26 -2.02
C GLY A 116 7.76 1.26 -1.68
N ASN A 117 7.32 2.17 -0.83
CA ASN A 117 5.89 2.44 -0.58
C ASN A 117 5.65 3.93 -0.38
N VAL A 118 4.40 4.36 -0.45
CA VAL A 118 4.03 5.79 -0.39
C VAL A 118 4.29 6.47 0.97
N TYR A 119 4.57 5.71 2.03
CA TYR A 119 4.80 6.23 3.37
C TYR A 119 6.28 6.43 3.68
N GLU A 120 7.10 5.44 3.30
CA GLU A 120 8.55 5.44 3.50
C GLU A 120 9.29 6.10 2.32
N ASN A 121 8.72 6.05 1.12
CA ASN A 121 9.34 6.54 -0.12
C ASN A 121 8.42 7.42 -0.99
N PRO A 122 7.78 8.46 -0.42
CA PRO A 122 6.87 9.33 -1.17
C PRO A 122 7.51 10.01 -2.39
N GLU A 123 8.83 10.21 -2.38
CA GLU A 123 9.62 10.81 -3.45
C GLU A 123 9.65 9.97 -4.74
N LEU A 124 9.42 8.66 -4.65
CA LEU A 124 9.51 7.76 -5.81
C LEU A 124 8.46 8.04 -6.88
N LEU A 125 7.31 8.62 -6.52
CA LEU A 125 6.23 9.00 -7.43
C LEU A 125 6.40 10.42 -8.01
N GLY A 126 7.59 11.01 -7.93
CA GLY A 126 7.87 12.29 -8.58
C GLY A 126 7.56 13.54 -7.76
N GLY A 127 7.43 13.39 -6.43
CA GLY A 127 7.58 14.49 -5.46
C GLY A 127 6.64 15.68 -5.64
N ILE A 128 5.43 15.56 -5.11
CA ILE A 128 4.80 16.68 -4.38
C ILE A 128 4.36 16.08 -3.06
N GLU A 129 4.79 16.69 -1.94
CA GLU A 129 4.28 16.41 -0.60
C GLU A 129 2.79 16.74 -0.54
N MET A 130 1.97 15.86 -1.11
CA MET A 130 0.53 15.92 -1.02
C MET A 130 0.07 14.66 -0.33
N ASN A 131 -0.63 14.84 0.78
CA ASN A 131 -1.29 13.73 1.46
C ASN A 131 -2.36 13.11 0.53
N ARG A 132 -2.81 11.89 0.85
CA ARG A 132 -3.77 11.11 0.05
C ARG A 132 -5.02 11.94 -0.31
N TRP A 133 -5.50 12.78 0.60
CA TRP A 133 -6.65 13.66 0.40
C TRP A 133 -6.38 14.78 -0.61
N GLU A 134 -5.21 15.42 -0.53
CA GLU A 134 -4.78 16.47 -1.46
C GLU A 134 -4.58 15.92 -2.87
N ARG A 135 -4.09 14.69 -3.00
CA ARG A 135 -4.01 13.97 -4.29
C ARG A 135 -5.40 13.71 -4.87
N MET A 136 -6.35 13.24 -4.06
CA MET A 136 -7.74 13.00 -4.50
C MET A 136 -8.44 14.31 -4.91
N GLU A 137 -8.24 15.41 -4.19
CA GLU A 137 -8.82 16.72 -4.54
C GLU A 137 -8.14 17.34 -5.78
N THR A 138 -6.83 17.13 -5.96
CA THR A 138 -6.11 17.55 -7.17
C THR A 138 -6.59 16.77 -8.38
N ALA A 139 -6.76 15.44 -8.25
CA ALA A 139 -7.32 14.59 -9.31
C ALA A 139 -8.75 15.03 -9.67
N LYS A 140 -9.59 15.36 -8.70
CA LYS A 140 -10.94 15.92 -8.94
C LYS A 140 -10.88 17.28 -9.65
N LYS A 141 -9.94 18.17 -9.31
CA LYS A 141 -9.76 19.47 -9.99
C LYS A 141 -9.27 19.34 -11.43
N VAL A 142 -8.41 18.36 -11.72
CA VAL A 142 -7.93 18.06 -13.08
C VAL A 142 -9.05 17.45 -13.92
N LEU A 143 -9.82 16.51 -13.36
CA LEU A 143 -10.94 15.86 -14.04
C LEU A 143 -12.20 16.75 -14.16
N GLY A 144 -12.40 17.69 -13.24
CA GLY A 144 -13.52 18.64 -13.23
C GLY A 144 -13.47 19.74 -14.28
N ARG A 145 -12.45 19.76 -15.16
CA ARG A 145 -12.42 20.64 -16.35
C ARG A 145 -12.92 19.96 -17.63
N GLY A 146 -13.27 18.68 -17.57
CA GLY A 146 -14.02 18.00 -18.62
C GLY A 146 -15.51 18.32 -18.48
N LYS A 147 -15.99 19.34 -19.20
CA LYS A 147 -17.42 19.58 -19.42
C LYS A 147 -18.10 18.28 -19.87
N ILE A 148 -19.15 17.88 -19.17
CA ILE A 148 -20.21 17.06 -19.75
C ILE A 148 -21.52 17.75 -19.39
N TRP A 149 -22.39 17.88 -20.38
CA TRP A 149 -23.63 18.65 -20.41
C TRP A 149 -24.66 18.22 -19.39
#